data_AF-A0A0D0E7K1-F1
#
_entry.id   AF-A0A0D0E7K1-F1
#
_cell.length_a   1.000
_cell.length_b   1.000
_cell.length_c   1.000
_cell.angle_alpha   90.00
_cell.angle_beta   90.00
_cell.angle_gamma   90.00
#
_symmetry.space_group_name_H-M   'P 1'
#
loop_
_entity.id
_entity.type
_entity.pdbx_description
1 polymer ?
#
loop_
_entity_poly.entity_id
_entity_poly.type
_entity_poly.pdbx_seq_one_letter_code
_entity_poly.pdbx_strand_id
1 'polypeptide(L)'
;VLNALERSQITVSQFILSILTQHQYNEHPVVRDLLFHSPDILSAFLKHSRRNHKLLQCSTRFVQDSYLRELREVASKDSGWHFGALSATTKQLEEFDIEEMAQDIVRRAPGLSELFGVLL
;
A
#
# COMPACT_ATOMS: atom_id res chain seq x y z
N VAL A 1 -6.75 -8.59 31.39
CA VAL A 1 -7.09 -8.82 29.97
C VAL A 1 -6.72 -10.23 29.52
N LEU A 2 -5.46 -10.67 29.63
CA LEU A 2 -5.05 -12.03 29.22
C LEU A 2 -5.86 -13.14 29.90
N ASN A 3 -6.05 -13.08 31.22
CA ASN A 3 -6.86 -14.06 31.96
C ASN A 3 -8.35 -14.06 31.55
N ALA A 4 -8.86 -12.94 31.03
CA ALA A 4 -10.25 -12.88 30.54
C ALA A 4 -10.36 -13.57 29.17
N LEU A 5 -9.38 -13.34 28.28
CA LEU A 5 -9.29 -14.03 26.99
C LEU A 5 -9.13 -15.55 27.16
N GLU A 6 -8.29 -15.97 28.11
CA GLU A 6 -8.08 -17.38 28.43
C GLU A 6 -9.36 -18.06 28.95
N ARG A 7 -10.09 -17.40 29.87
CA ARG A 7 -11.40 -17.88 30.35
C ARG A 7 -12.44 -17.97 29.24
N SER A 8 -12.37 -17.08 28.27
CA SER A 8 -13.24 -17.07 27.08
C SER A 8 -12.77 -18.04 25.99
N GLN A 9 -11.67 -18.77 26.17
CA GLN A 9 -11.06 -19.66 25.16
C GLN A 9 -10.77 -18.94 23.83
N ILE A 10 -10.44 -17.65 23.87
CA ILE A 10 -10.13 -16.83 22.70
C ILE A 10 -8.65 -16.45 22.76
N THR A 11 -7.92 -16.65 21.66
CA THR A 11 -6.55 -16.15 21.56
C THR A 11 -6.54 -14.65 21.28
N VAL A 12 -5.45 -13.96 21.64
CA VAL A 12 -5.27 -12.54 21.30
C VAL A 12 -5.39 -12.30 19.79
N SER A 13 -4.86 -13.20 18.96
CA SER A 13 -4.99 -13.09 17.50
C SER A 13 -6.43 -13.23 17.01
N GLN A 14 -7.20 -14.17 17.56
CA GLN A 14 -8.62 -14.32 17.23
C GLN A 14 -9.43 -13.10 17.64
N PHE A 15 -9.16 -12.54 18.82
CA PHE A 15 -9.79 -11.31 19.28
C PHE A 15 -9.50 -10.15 18.31
N ILE A 16 -8.22 -9.89 18.01
CA ILE A 16 -7.78 -8.82 17.11
C ILE A 16 -8.40 -8.97 15.71
N LEU A 17 -8.36 -10.18 15.14
CA LEU A 17 -8.94 -10.44 13.82
C LEU A 17 -10.45 -10.23 13.82
N SER A 18 -11.16 -10.65 14.88
CA SER A 18 -12.61 -10.50 14.96
C SER A 18 -13.02 -9.03 15.02
N ILE A 19 -12.33 -8.20 15.83
CA ILE A 19 -12.65 -6.77 15.93
C ILE A 19 -12.29 -5.99 14.67
N LEU A 20 -11.27 -6.40 13.92
CA LEU A 20 -10.84 -5.72 12.69
C LEU A 20 -11.62 -6.13 11.43
N THR A 21 -12.32 -7.27 11.45
CA THR A 21 -13.02 -7.81 10.26
C THR A 21 -14.54 -7.69 10.34
N GLN A 22 -15.11 -7.59 11.54
CA GLN A 22 -16.56 -7.49 11.70
C GLN A 22 -17.01 -6.03 11.66
N HIS A 23 -17.92 -5.73 10.72
CA HIS A 23 -18.40 -4.37 10.43
C HIS A 23 -19.03 -3.67 11.65
N GLN A 24 -19.58 -4.44 12.59
CA GLN A 24 -20.19 -3.93 13.81
C GLN A 24 -19.22 -3.17 14.73
N TYR A 25 -17.90 -3.33 14.54
CA TYR A 25 -16.88 -2.69 15.37
C TYR A 25 -16.14 -1.54 14.66
N ASN A 26 -16.47 -1.19 13.42
CA ASN A 26 -15.73 -0.19 12.64
C ASN A 26 -15.58 1.17 13.38
N GLU A 27 -16.61 1.59 14.09
CA GLU A 27 -16.62 2.85 14.86
C GLU A 27 -16.24 2.68 16.33
N HIS A 28 -15.91 1.46 16.76
CA HIS A 28 -15.59 1.17 18.14
C HIS A 28 -14.24 1.82 18.53
N PRO A 29 -14.12 2.47 19.71
CA PRO A 29 -12.89 3.14 20.12
C PRO A 29 -11.64 2.26 20.07
N VAL A 30 -11.78 0.97 20.39
CA VAL A 30 -10.68 -0.01 20.33
C VAL A 30 -10.19 -0.25 18.90
N VAL A 31 -11.09 -0.27 17.91
CA VAL A 31 -10.69 -0.42 16.50
C VAL A 31 -9.96 0.83 16.04
N ARG A 32 -10.46 2.02 16.39
CA ARG A 32 -9.79 3.29 16.08
C ARG A 32 -8.38 3.37 16.70
N ASP A 33 -8.25 3.01 17.97
CA ASP A 33 -6.97 2.95 18.69
C ASP A 33 -5.99 1.97 18.02
N LEU A 34 -6.47 0.77 17.69
CA LEU A 34 -5.66 -0.27 17.06
C LEU A 34 -5.19 0.13 15.65
N LEU A 35 -6.05 0.79 14.88
CA LEU A 35 -5.69 1.33 13.56
C LEU A 35 -4.70 2.48 13.67
N PHE A 36 -4.91 3.40 14.61
CA PHE A 36 -4.02 4.53 14.87
C PHE A 36 -2.60 4.06 15.24
N HIS A 37 -2.49 3.04 16.08
CA HIS A 37 -1.20 2.45 16.49
C HIS A 37 -0.70 1.31 15.59
N SER A 38 -1.37 1.05 14.46
CA SER A 38 -0.99 -0.06 13.57
C SER A 38 0.46 0.02 13.04
N PRO A 39 1.04 1.19 12.70
CA PRO A 39 2.45 1.26 12.26
C PRO A 39 3.42 0.82 13.36
N ASP A 40 3.18 1.26 14.60
CA ASP A 40 4.02 0.91 15.75
C ASP A 40 3.93 -0.58 16.08
N ILE A 41 2.71 -1.14 16.01
CA ILE A 41 2.46 -2.57 16.23
C ILE A 41 3.17 -3.41 15.16
N LEU A 42 3.04 -3.04 13.88
CA LEU A 42 3.73 -3.71 12.78
C LEU A 42 5.25 -3.61 12.93
N SER A 43 5.77 -2.44 13.30
CA SER A 43 7.19 -2.22 13.60
C SER A 43 7.68 -3.09 14.76
N ALA A 44 6.88 -3.21 15.83
CA ALA A 44 7.18 -4.08 16.96
C ALA A 44 7.23 -5.56 16.54
N PHE A 45 6.29 -6.01 15.70
CA PHE A 45 6.34 -7.36 15.13
C PHE A 45 7.61 -7.60 14.33
N LEU A 46 7.98 -6.67 13.43
CA LEU A 46 9.21 -6.77 12.62
C LEU A 46 10.47 -6.82 13.49
N LYS A 47 10.55 -5.98 14.53
CA LYS A 47 11.68 -5.95 15.47
C LYS A 47 11.79 -7.22 16.29
N HIS A 48 10.65 -7.72 16.80
CA HIS A 48 10.63 -8.93 17.62
C HIS A 48 10.95 -10.18 16.79
N SER A 49 10.56 -10.17 15.51
CA SER A 49 10.78 -11.29 14.63
C SER A 49 12.06 -11.17 13.81
N ARG A 50 13.22 -11.47 14.41
CA ARG A 50 14.46 -11.71 13.66
C ARG A 50 14.36 -12.88 12.64
N ARG A 51 13.24 -13.63 12.62
CA ARG A 51 13.00 -14.86 11.83
C ARG A 51 11.64 -14.97 11.15
N ASN A 52 10.71 -14.03 11.32
CA ASN A 52 9.37 -14.19 10.74
C ASN A 52 9.31 -13.58 9.33
N HIS A 53 9.97 -14.29 8.39
CA HIS A 53 9.97 -13.96 6.96
C HIS A 53 8.58 -13.81 6.37
N LYS A 54 7.54 -14.38 7.00
CA LYS A 54 6.16 -14.30 6.54
C LYS A 54 5.61 -12.88 6.59
N LEU A 55 5.86 -12.13 7.66
CA LEU A 55 5.36 -10.75 7.77
C LEU A 55 6.02 -9.87 6.71
N LEU A 56 7.35 -9.96 6.58
CA LEU A 56 8.11 -9.22 5.58
C LEU A 56 7.68 -9.61 4.15
N GLN A 57 7.50 -10.91 3.87
CA GLN A 57 7.04 -11.39 2.57
C GLN A 57 5.62 -10.90 2.25
N CYS A 58 4.71 -10.92 3.24
CA CYS A 58 3.37 -10.39 3.08
C CYS A 58 3.40 -8.89 2.79
N SER A 59 4.17 -8.10 3.56
CA SER A 59 4.29 -6.66 3.31
C SER A 59 4.88 -6.36 1.94
N THR A 60 5.91 -7.09 1.50
CA THR A 60 6.49 -6.91 0.16
C THR A 60 5.47 -7.19 -0.93
N ARG A 61 4.65 -8.24 -0.81
CA ARG A 61 3.57 -8.51 -1.77
C ARG A 61 2.54 -7.38 -1.82
N PHE A 62 2.09 -6.88 -0.66
CA PHE A 62 1.14 -5.76 -0.63
C PHE A 62 1.69 -4.51 -1.32
N VAL A 63 2.95 -4.17 -1.06
CA VAL A 63 3.63 -3.04 -1.70
C VAL A 63 3.76 -3.26 -3.21
N GLN A 64 4.16 -4.46 -3.64
CA GLN A 64 4.26 -4.83 -5.06
C GLN A 64 2.91 -4.75 -5.77
N ASP A 65 1.83 -5.24 -5.15
CA ASP A 65 0.48 -5.19 -5.72
C ASP A 65 -0.01 -3.74 -5.84
N SER A 66 0.34 -2.86 -4.90
CA SER A 66 0.07 -1.42 -4.98
C SER A 66 0.79 -0.79 -6.17
N TYR A 67 2.10 -1.00 -6.28
CA TYR A 67 2.88 -0.46 -7.39
C TYR A 67 2.43 -1.02 -8.74
N LEU A 68 2.08 -2.31 -8.82
CA LEU A 68 1.57 -2.90 -10.05
C LEU A 68 0.24 -2.26 -10.48
N ARG A 69 -0.64 -1.93 -9.53
CA ARG A 69 -1.89 -1.23 -9.82
C ARG A 69 -1.63 0.17 -10.33
N GLU A 70 -0.77 0.91 -9.66
CA GLU A 70 -0.39 2.28 -10.05
C GLU A 70 0.32 2.31 -11.41
N LEU A 71 1.22 1.36 -11.67
CA LEU A 71 1.86 1.17 -12.97
C LEU A 71 0.84 0.92 -14.08
N ARG A 72 -0.17 0.08 -13.83
CA ARG A 72 -1.24 -0.18 -14.80
C ARG A 72 -2.08 1.06 -15.06
N GLU A 73 -2.34 1.87 -14.04
CA GLU A 73 -3.08 3.13 -14.17
C GLU A 73 -2.32 4.11 -15.07
N VAL A 74 -1.03 4.32 -14.80
CA VAL A 74 -0.17 5.23 -15.58
C VAL A 74 0.08 4.71 -16.99
N ALA A 75 0.22 3.40 -17.17
CA ALA A 75 0.42 2.79 -18.48
C ALA A 75 -0.88 2.54 -19.27
N SER A 76 -2.04 2.86 -18.69
CA SER A 76 -3.33 2.71 -19.36
C SER A 76 -3.41 3.60 -20.60
N LYS A 77 -4.20 3.22 -21.60
CA LYS A 77 -4.41 4.09 -22.77
C LYS A 77 -5.07 5.42 -22.38
N ASP A 78 -5.87 5.39 -21.33
CA ASP A 78 -6.60 6.53 -20.78
C ASP A 78 -5.69 7.53 -20.04
N SER A 79 -4.43 7.16 -19.76
CA SER A 79 -3.44 8.10 -19.21
C SER A 79 -2.89 9.07 -20.26
N GLY A 80 -3.01 8.74 -21.55
CA GLY A 80 -2.48 9.56 -22.65
C GLY A 80 -0.97 9.40 -22.91
N TRP A 81 -0.22 8.74 -22.01
CA TRP A 81 1.24 8.59 -22.11
C TRP A 81 1.71 7.34 -22.88
N HIS A 82 0.83 6.74 -23.70
CA HIS A 82 1.04 5.43 -24.31
C HIS A 82 1.74 5.45 -25.68
N PHE A 83 2.52 6.48 -25.99
CA PHE A 83 3.27 6.54 -27.25
C PHE A 83 4.73 6.09 -27.04
N GLY A 84 5.20 5.19 -27.90
CA GLY A 84 6.58 4.74 -27.87
C GLY A 84 7.48 5.76 -28.57
N ALA A 85 8.67 6.04 -28.02
CA ALA A 85 9.63 6.96 -28.62
C ALA A 85 9.99 6.61 -30.08
N LEU A 86 9.96 5.31 -30.44
CA LEU A 86 10.25 4.82 -31.78
C LEU A 86 9.09 4.95 -32.79
N SER A 87 7.86 5.12 -32.30
CA SER A 87 6.66 5.25 -33.12
C SER A 87 5.94 6.58 -32.93
N ALA A 88 6.56 7.52 -32.20
CA ALA A 88 6.05 8.85 -31.97
C ALA A 88 6.07 9.65 -33.28
N THR A 89 4.96 10.29 -33.61
CA THR A 89 4.94 11.28 -34.69
C THR A 89 5.66 12.55 -34.26
N THR A 90 6.18 13.34 -35.21
CA THR A 90 6.82 14.63 -34.92
C THR A 90 5.91 15.53 -34.07
N LYS A 91 4.62 15.57 -34.39
CA LYS A 91 3.62 16.34 -33.64
C LYS A 91 3.50 15.90 -32.18
N GLN A 92 3.48 14.59 -31.91
CA GLN A 92 3.43 14.07 -30.53
C GLN A 92 4.70 14.40 -29.74
N LEU A 93 5.86 14.47 -30.40
CA LEU A 93 7.10 14.88 -29.75
C LEU A 93 7.12 16.38 -29.44
N GLU A 94 6.55 17.22 -30.32
CA GLU A 94 6.41 18.66 -30.11
C GLU A 94 5.39 19.00 -29.00
N GLU A 95 4.32 18.21 -28.89
CA GLU A 95 3.27 18.36 -27.88
C GLU A 95 3.61 17.64 -26.56
N PHE A 96 4.73 16.89 -26.49
CA PHE A 96 5.12 16.19 -25.28
C PHE A 96 5.71 17.14 -24.24
N ASP A 97 5.08 17.17 -23.07
CA ASP A 97 5.55 17.88 -21.89
C ASP A 97 5.92 16.86 -20.79
N ILE A 98 7.20 16.80 -20.45
CA ILE A 98 7.71 15.86 -19.44
C ILE A 98 7.30 16.27 -18.02
N GLU A 99 7.16 17.57 -17.76
CA GLU A 99 6.66 18.08 -16.48
C GLU A 99 5.18 17.74 -16.30
N GLU A 100 4.36 17.85 -17.35
CA GLU A 100 2.95 17.43 -17.31
C GLU A 100 2.83 15.93 -17.02
N MET A 101 3.62 15.10 -17.70
CA MET A 101 3.66 13.66 -17.45
C MET A 101 4.07 13.34 -16.01
N ALA A 102 5.12 13.99 -15.50
CA ALA A 102 5.58 13.78 -14.13
C ALA A 102 4.50 14.15 -13.10
N GLN A 103 3.80 15.27 -13.30
CA GLN A 103 2.70 15.67 -12.43
C GLN A 103 1.51 14.69 -12.49
N ASP A 104 1.18 14.17 -13.67
CA ASP A 104 0.11 13.18 -13.80
C ASP A 104 0.47 11.84 -13.14
N ILE A 105 1.75 11.43 -13.19
CA ILE A 105 2.27 10.28 -12.43
C ILE A 105 2.13 10.51 -10.92
N VAL A 106 2.56 11.67 -10.40
CA VAL A 106 2.40 12.00 -8.97
C VAL A 106 0.93 11.91 -8.53
N ARG A 107 0.01 12.36 -9.39
CA ARG A 107 -1.43 12.36 -9.09
C ARG A 107 -2.05 10.95 -9.13
N ARG A 108 -1.69 10.13 -10.13
CA ARG A 108 -2.33 8.82 -10.38
C ARG A 108 -1.60 7.65 -9.73
N ALA A 109 -0.32 7.81 -9.43
CA ALA A 109 0.58 6.78 -8.94
C ALA A 109 1.52 7.34 -7.86
N PRO A 110 0.98 7.82 -6.72
CA PRO A 110 1.76 8.47 -5.69
C PRO A 110 2.82 7.56 -5.05
N GLY A 111 2.51 6.28 -4.84
CA GLY A 111 3.47 5.34 -4.27
C GLY A 111 4.62 5.02 -5.23
N LEU A 112 4.32 4.87 -6.52
CA LEU A 112 5.33 4.71 -7.57
C LEU A 112 6.19 5.97 -7.71
N SER A 113 5.58 7.15 -7.63
CA SER A 113 6.30 8.42 -7.66
C SER A 113 7.27 8.57 -6.49
N GLU A 114 6.86 8.20 -5.27
CA GLU A 114 7.74 8.17 -4.11
C GLU A 114 8.90 7.18 -4.33
N LEU A 115 8.62 5.99 -4.87
CA LEU A 115 9.65 5.01 -5.21
C LEU A 115 10.66 5.57 -6.23
N PHE A 116 10.20 6.28 -7.28
CA PHE A 116 11.10 6.92 -8.22
C PHE A 116 11.99 7.97 -7.55
N GLY A 117 11.47 8.77 -6.63
CA GLY A 117 12.27 9.73 -5.85
C GLY A 117 13.33 9.09 -4.94
N VAL A 118 13.23 7.79 -4.65
CA VAL A 118 14.26 7.04 -3.92
C VAL A 118 15.30 6.43 -4.87
N LEU A 119 14.91 6.08 -6.10
CA LEU A 119 15.74 5.33 -7.05
C LEU A 119 16.49 6.20 -8.06
N LEU A 120 15.94 7.36 -8.41
CA LEU A 120 16.44 8.30 -9.43
C LEU A 120 17.00 9.57 -8.78
#